data_AF-A0A5N8YAU5-F1
#
_entry.id   AF-A0A5N8YAU5-F1
#
_cell.length_a   1.000
_cell.length_b   1.000
_cell.length_c   1.000
_cell.angle_alpha   90.00
_cell.angle_beta   90.00
_cell.angle_gamma   90.00
#
_symmetry.space_group_name_H-M   'P 1'
#
loop_
_entity.id
_entity.type
_entity.pdbx_description
1 polymer ?
#
loop_
_entity_poly.entity_id
_entity_poly.type
_entity_poly.pdbx_seq_one_letter_code
_entity_poly.pdbx_strand_id
1 'polypeptide(L)'
;MTFYSYGYGSYDIYVIYADGSGQTRLTTNPAVDNDPAWSPDGSKIAFSSQRDGHPEIYVMNADGTGQTRLTYSNKSYTPAWSSSE
;
A
#
# COMPACT_ATOMS: atom_id res chain seq x y z
N MET A 1 9.25 8.78 8.64
CA MET A 1 7.86 9.24 8.47
C MET A 1 7.42 8.93 7.04
N THR A 2 6.14 8.68 6.78
CA THR A 2 5.58 8.50 5.43
C THR A 2 4.61 9.61 5.11
N PHE A 3 4.59 10.04 3.86
CA PHE A 3 3.58 10.94 3.31
C PHE A 3 3.33 10.57 1.85
N TYR A 4 2.17 10.94 1.31
CA TYR A 4 1.88 10.82 -0.11
C TYR A 4 2.04 12.19 -0.78
N SER A 5 2.52 12.21 -2.03
CA SER A 5 2.75 13.45 -2.78
C SER A 5 2.30 13.29 -4.23
N TYR A 6 1.84 14.38 -4.83
CA TYR A 6 1.34 14.40 -6.21
C TYR A 6 2.52 14.55 -7.18
N GLY A 7 2.88 13.48 -7.88
CA GLY A 7 3.94 13.46 -8.88
C GLY A 7 3.51 12.65 -10.11
N TYR A 8 3.81 13.14 -11.32
CA TYR A 8 3.54 12.42 -12.58
C TYR A 8 2.07 12.04 -12.83
N GLY A 9 1.11 12.73 -12.20
CA GLY A 9 -0.33 12.53 -12.43
C GLY A 9 -1.03 11.53 -11.50
N SER A 10 -0.36 11.07 -10.45
CA SER A 10 -0.96 10.24 -9.38
C SER A 10 -0.35 10.53 -8.00
N TYR A 11 -0.99 10.06 -6.93
CA TYR A 11 -0.41 10.08 -5.59
C TYR A 11 0.47 8.85 -5.41
N ASP A 12 1.72 9.06 -5.03
CA ASP A 12 2.66 7.98 -4.71
C ASP A 12 3.05 8.02 -3.23
N ILE A 13 3.50 6.88 -2.71
CA ILE A 13 3.97 6.75 -1.33
C ILE A 13 5.46 7.06 -1.25
N TYR A 14 5.83 7.96 -0.34
CA TYR A 14 7.21 8.33 -0.05
C TYR A 14 7.57 8.04 1.41
N VAL A 15 8.82 7.65 1.62
CA VAL A 15 9.45 7.60 2.95
C VAL A 15 10.49 8.71 3.05
N ILE A 16 10.56 9.32 4.23
CA ILE A 16 11.55 10.33 4.59
C ILE A 16 12.04 10.08 6.03
N TYR A 17 13.30 10.36 6.30
CA TYR A 17 13.82 10.37 7.67
C TYR A 17 13.16 11.49 8.48
N ALA A 18 13.14 11.34 9.81
CA ALA A 18 12.47 12.29 10.70
C ALA A 18 13.12 13.70 10.66
N ASP A 19 14.38 13.78 10.26
CA ASP A 19 15.13 15.03 10.03
C ASP A 19 14.83 15.68 8.67
N GLY A 20 13.95 15.09 7.86
CA GLY A 20 13.59 15.57 6.53
C GLY A 20 14.58 15.15 5.43
N SER A 21 15.57 14.31 5.72
CA SER A 21 16.51 13.80 4.72
C SER A 21 16.05 12.47 4.10
N GLY A 22 16.72 12.03 3.03
CA GLY A 22 16.57 10.66 2.51
C GLY A 22 15.23 10.32 1.87
N GLN A 23 14.55 11.31 1.28
CA GLN A 23 13.28 11.08 0.59
C GLN A 23 13.43 10.02 -0.51
N THR A 24 12.64 8.95 -0.41
CA THR A 24 12.62 7.83 -1.36
C THR A 24 11.18 7.53 -1.78
N ARG A 25 10.94 7.40 -3.10
CA ARG A 25 9.65 7.00 -3.67
C ARG A 25 9.53 5.47 -3.59
N LEU A 26 8.46 4.95 -2.97
CA LEU A 26 8.26 3.51 -2.79
C LEU A 26 7.27 2.89 -3.79
N THR A 27 6.36 3.68 -4.35
CA THR A 27 5.44 3.23 -5.40
C THR A 27 5.66 4.01 -6.68
N THR A 28 5.60 3.34 -7.82
CA THR A 28 5.81 3.93 -9.16
C THR A 28 4.68 3.59 -10.12
N ASN A 29 3.59 3.03 -9.61
CA ASN A 29 2.43 2.70 -10.42
C ASN A 29 1.71 4.00 -10.82
N PRO A 30 1.16 4.12 -12.05
CA PRO A 30 0.41 5.31 -12.45
C PRO A 30 -0.94 5.48 -11.73
N ALA A 31 -1.38 4.49 -10.95
CA ALA A 31 -2.58 4.58 -10.13
C ALA A 31 -2.34 5.39 -8.86
N VAL A 32 -3.43 5.92 -8.29
CA VAL A 32 -3.41 6.57 -6.99
C VAL A 32 -3.08 5.53 -5.91
N ASP A 33 -2.00 5.79 -5.16
CA ASP A 33 -1.62 5.11 -3.93
C ASP A 33 -1.71 6.10 -2.76
N ASN A 34 -2.46 5.76 -1.70
CA ASN A 34 -2.73 6.65 -0.58
C ASN A 34 -2.85 5.91 0.76
N ASP A 35 -3.00 6.69 1.85
CA ASP A 35 -3.20 6.22 3.22
C ASP A 35 -2.20 5.16 3.71
N PRO A 36 -0.87 5.42 3.65
CA PRO A 36 0.12 4.46 4.10
C PRO A 36 0.11 4.31 5.63
N ALA A 37 0.20 3.07 6.11
CA ALA A 37 0.33 2.72 7.52
C ALA A 37 1.49 1.74 7.74
N TRP A 38 2.35 2.05 8.71
CA TRP A 38 3.46 1.16 9.09
C TRP A 38 2.98 0.03 10.00
N SER A 39 3.55 -1.15 9.79
CA SER A 39 3.54 -2.23 10.78
C SER A 39 4.27 -1.82 12.07
N PRO A 40 3.88 -2.36 13.24
CA PRO A 40 4.51 -1.99 14.52
C PRO A 40 6.01 -2.28 14.60
N ASP A 41 6.49 -3.29 13.87
CA ASP A 41 7.91 -3.65 13.79
C ASP A 41 8.68 -2.85 12.72
N GLY A 42 8.00 -1.99 11.96
CA GLY A 42 8.59 -1.18 10.91
C GLY A 42 9.02 -1.95 9.67
N SER A 43 8.66 -3.24 9.52
CA SER A 43 9.12 -4.08 8.42
C SER A 43 8.26 -3.98 7.16
N LYS A 44 6.98 -3.62 7.34
CA LYS A 44 5.95 -3.52 6.29
C LYS A 44 5.22 -2.19 6.29
N ILE A 45 4.69 -1.85 5.13
CA ILE A 45 3.76 -0.74 4.89
C ILE A 45 2.50 -1.30 4.23
N ALA A 46 1.33 -1.01 4.81
CA ALA A 46 0.03 -1.23 4.19
C ALA A 46 -0.47 0.08 3.55
N PHE A 47 -1.15 0.00 2.41
CA PHE A 47 -1.66 1.18 1.70
C PHE A 47 -2.84 0.86 0.78
N SER A 48 -3.61 1.88 0.42
CA SER A 48 -4.68 1.80 -0.57
C SER A 48 -4.13 2.06 -1.97
N SER A 49 -4.49 1.24 -2.95
CA SER A 49 -4.12 1.42 -4.36
C SER A 49 -5.30 1.20 -5.30
N GLN A 50 -5.41 2.01 -6.36
CA GLN A 50 -6.43 1.86 -7.41
C GLN A 50 -5.93 1.11 -8.65
N ARG A 51 -4.77 0.44 -8.57
CA ARG A 51 -4.12 -0.20 -9.74
C ARG A 51 -4.93 -1.32 -10.39
N ASP A 52 -5.96 -1.82 -9.72
CA ASP A 52 -6.88 -2.85 -10.23
C ASP A 52 -8.25 -2.28 -10.66
N GLY A 53 -8.35 -0.96 -10.85
CA GLY A 53 -9.57 -0.28 -11.28
C GLY A 53 -10.55 0.05 -10.15
N HIS A 54 -10.25 -0.33 -8.92
CA HIS A 54 -10.96 0.05 -7.69
C HIS A 54 -9.97 0.07 -6.51
N PRO A 55 -10.25 0.82 -5.42
CA PRO A 55 -9.38 0.85 -4.25
C PRO A 55 -9.24 -0.52 -3.61
N GLU A 56 -8.01 -0.96 -3.43
CA GLU A 56 -7.65 -2.22 -2.81
C GLU A 56 -6.50 -2.02 -1.83
N ILE A 57 -6.45 -2.86 -0.80
CA ILE A 57 -5.39 -2.83 0.19
C ILE A 57 -4.21 -3.65 -0.33
N TYR A 58 -3.04 -3.03 -0.31
CA TYR A 58 -1.77 -3.62 -0.63
C TYR A 58 -0.84 -3.58 0.58
N VAL A 59 0.12 -4.50 0.61
CA VAL A 59 1.23 -4.50 1.56
C VAL A 59 2.55 -4.61 0.83
N MET A 60 3.58 -3.94 1.34
CA MET A 60 4.95 -4.03 0.82
C MET A 60 5.97 -4.02 1.95
N ASN A 61 7.21 -4.37 1.64
CA ASN A 61 8.35 -4.16 2.53
C ASN A 61 8.59 -2.66 2.74
N ALA A 62 9.23 -2.31 3.85
CA ALA A 62 9.64 -0.94 4.18
C ALA A 62 10.47 -0.24 3.08
N ASP A 63 11.18 -1.03 2.27
CA ASP A 63 12.01 -0.57 1.14
C ASP A 63 11.23 -0.46 -0.19
N GLY A 64 9.91 -0.69 -0.16
CA GLY A 64 9.02 -0.63 -1.33
C GLY A 64 8.94 -1.93 -2.15
N THR A 65 9.75 -2.94 -1.84
CA THR A 65 9.74 -4.23 -2.55
C THR A 65 8.59 -5.15 -2.09
N GLY A 66 8.30 -6.20 -2.85
CA GLY A 66 7.36 -7.25 -2.44
C GLY A 66 5.90 -6.82 -2.35
N GLN A 67 5.47 -5.85 -3.17
CA GLN A 67 4.09 -5.35 -3.17
C GLN A 67 3.09 -6.47 -3.48
N THR A 68 2.17 -6.74 -2.55
CA THR A 68 1.18 -7.81 -2.62
C THR A 68 -0.20 -7.27 -2.30
N ARG A 69 -1.21 -7.61 -3.11
CA ARG A 69 -2.62 -7.28 -2.89
C ARG A 69 -3.18 -8.15 -1.76
N LEU A 70 -3.86 -7.54 -0.79
CA LEU A 70 -4.49 -8.22 0.35
C LEU A 70 -6.00 -8.36 0.22
N THR A 71 -6.67 -7.42 -0.44
CA THR A 71 -8.12 -7.47 -0.66
C THR A 71 -8.41 -7.66 -2.14
N TYR A 72 -9.45 -8.43 -2.46
CA TYR A 72 -9.87 -8.71 -3.84
C TYR A 72 -11.37 -8.42 -3.95
N SER A 73 -11.76 -7.16 -3.83
CA SER A 73 -13.15 -6.70 -3.82
C SER A 73 -13.78 -6.61 -5.21
N ASN A 74 -13.70 -7.68 -6.00
CA ASN A 74 -14.67 -7.87 -7.07
C ASN A 74 -15.95 -8.45 -6.43
N LYS A 75 -17.04 -7.67 -6.37
CA LYS A 75 -18.31 -8.09 -5.76
C LYS A 75 -18.74 -9.50 -6.24
N SER A 76 -18.62 -10.53 -5.39
CA SER A 76 -19.74 -11.34 -4.86
C SER A 76 -19.31 -12.60 -4.09
N TYR A 77 -19.61 -12.56 -2.78
CA TYR A 77 -20.09 -13.60 -1.84
C TYR A 77 -19.65 -15.06 -2.02
N THR A 78 -18.65 -15.50 -1.24
CA THR A 78 -18.84 -16.24 0.03
C THR A 78 -17.49 -16.78 0.53
N PRO A 79 -16.84 -16.18 1.54
CA PRO A 79 -15.89 -16.93 2.36
C PRO A 79 -16.68 -17.64 3.47
N ALA A 80 -16.87 -18.95 3.32
CA ALA A 80 -17.21 -19.81 4.45
C ALA A 80 -15.91 -20.38 5.02
N TRP A 81 -15.66 -20.15 6.32
CA TRP A 81 -14.73 -20.98 7.05
C TRP A 81 -15.42 -22.34 7.27
N SER A 82 -14.83 -23.41 6.75
CA SER A 82 -15.16 -24.75 7.21
C SER A 82 -14.85 -24.80 8.70
N SER A 83 -15.89 -24.89 9.54
CA SER A 83 -15.68 -25.46 10.87
C SER A 83 -15.46 -26.94 10.63
N SER A 84 -14.22 -27.38 10.84
CA SER A 84 -13.86 -28.79 10.84
C SER A 84 -14.76 -29.52 11.83
N GLU A 85 -15.45 -30.57 11.37
CA GLU A 85 -15.91 -31.66 12.24
C GLU A 85 -14.72 -32.44 12.80
#